data_AF-D7KYU1-F1
#
_entry.id   AF-D7KYU1-F1
#
_cell.length_a   1.000
_cell.length_b   1.000
_cell.length_c   1.000
_cell.angle_alpha   90.00
_cell.angle_beta   90.00
_cell.angle_gamma   90.00
#
_symmetry.space_group_name_H-M   'P 1'
#
loop_
_entity.id
_entity.type
_entity.pdbx_description
1 polymer ?
#
loop_
_entity_poly.entity_id
_entity_poly.type
_entity_poly.pdbx_seq_one_letter_code
_entity_poly.pdbx_strand_id
1 'polypeptide(L)' 'MENPNFDTLPEHLQMEILSRLPPQYLGKCLFVSKQWASLIQSQEFRDLYLSRWMADDLDVVLLLLDLLRPKLNLQT' A
#
# COMPACT_ATOMS: atom_id res chain seq x y z
N MET A 1 -9.81 29.01 2.07
CA MET A 1 -9.96 27.98 1.03
C MET A 1 -9.34 26.73 1.60
N GLU A 2 -10.15 25.74 1.98
CA GLU A 2 -9.61 24.48 2.51
C GLU A 2 -8.91 23.74 1.38
N ASN A 3 -7.63 23.42 1.56
CA ASN A 3 -6.92 22.56 0.62
C ASN A 3 -7.41 21.13 0.86
N PRO A 4 -7.98 20.45 -0.15
CA PRO A 4 -8.41 19.07 0.00
C PRO A 4 -7.19 18.21 0.33
N ASN A 5 -7.20 17.63 1.54
CA ASN A 5 -6.20 16.68 1.98
C ASN A 5 -6.48 15.32 1.33
N PHE A 6 -5.45 14.51 1.10
CA PHE A 6 -5.59 13.14 0.61
C PHE A 6 -6.61 12.32 1.41
N ASP A 7 -6.63 12.52 2.74
CA ASP A 7 -7.54 11.79 3.64
C ASP A 7 -9.03 12.15 3.44
N THR A 8 -9.34 13.22 2.69
CA THR A 8 -10.72 13.59 2.32
C THR A 8 -11.22 12.90 1.05
N LEU A 9 -10.33 12.24 0.31
CA LEU A 9 -10.70 11.47 -0.88
C LEU A 9 -11.46 10.20 -0.46
N PRO A 10 -12.43 9.75 -1.27
CA PRO A 10 -12.98 8.40 -1.16
C PRO A 10 -11.89 7.33 -1.13
N GLU A 11 -12.08 6.29 -0.32
CA GLU A 11 -11.08 5.24 -0.07
C GLU A 11 -10.59 4.56 -1.35
N HIS A 12 -11.49 4.27 -2.30
CA HIS A 12 -11.12 3.67 -3.59
C HIS A 12 -10.17 4.57 -4.40
N LEU A 13 -10.28 5.90 -4.31
CA LEU A 13 -9.35 6.82 -4.96
C LEU A 13 -8.01 6.87 -4.23
N GLN A 14 -8.02 6.81 -2.90
CA GLN A 14 -6.79 6.69 -2.11
C GLN A 14 -6.02 5.42 -2.51
N MET A 15 -6.71 4.28 -2.59
CA MET A 15 -6.15 3.00 -3.05
C MET A 15 -5.61 3.10 -4.48
N GLU A 16 -6.36 3.69 -5.40
CA GLU A 16 -5.95 3.83 -6.81
C GLU A 16 -4.73 4.75 -6.99
N ILE A 17 -4.55 5.75 -6.14
CA ILE A 17 -3.36 6.61 -6.13
C ILE A 17 -2.16 5.83 -5.57
N LEU A 18 -2.32 5.22 -4.40
CA LEU A 18 -1.27 4.45 -3.73
C LEU A 18 -0.83 3.24 -4.57
N SER A 19 -1.75 2.65 -5.35
CA SER A 19 -1.45 1.47 -6.19
C SER A 19 -0.49 1.77 -7.34
N ARG A 20 -0.32 3.04 -7.70
CA ARG A 20 0.61 3.48 -8.75
C ARG A 20 2.03 3.68 -8.25
N LEU A 21 2.25 3.61 -6.94
CA LEU A 21 3.56 3.80 -6.36
C LEU A 21 4.41 2.52 -6.48
N PRO A 22 5.68 2.62 -6.89
CA PRO A 22 6.61 1.51 -6.79
C PRO A 22 6.78 1.03 -5.34
N PRO A 23 7.13 -0.25 -5.11
CA PRO A 23 7.18 -0.83 -3.77
C PRO A 23 8.07 -0.07 -2.77
N GLN A 24 9.21 0.46 -3.24
CA GLN A 24 10.15 1.22 -2.40
C GLN A 24 9.57 2.53 -1.85
N TYR A 25 8.57 3.10 -2.50
CA TYR A 25 7.86 4.29 -2.03
C TYR A 25 6.64 3.90 -1.19
N LEU A 26 5.94 2.84 -1.60
CA LEU A 26 4.79 2.32 -0.86
C LEU A 26 5.17 1.89 0.57
N GLY A 27 6.35 1.30 0.75
CA GLY A 27 6.88 0.98 2.08
C GLY A 27 7.03 2.19 3.00
N LYS A 28 7.33 3.37 2.46
CA LYS A 28 7.39 4.62 3.23
C LYS A 28 5.99 5.12 3.60
N CYS A 29 5.02 4.93 2.71
CA CYS A 29 3.61 5.30 2.93
C CYS A 29 2.98 4.58 4.13
N LEU A 30 3.46 3.38 4.49
CA LEU A 30 3.06 2.67 5.70
C LEU A 30 3.32 3.46 7.00
N PHE A 31 4.29 4.38 6.99
CA PHE A 31 4.69 5.14 8.18
C PHE A 31 4.13 6.57 8.19
N VAL A 32 3.36 6.97 7.18
CA VAL A 32 2.81 8.34 7.06
C VAL A 32 1.66 8.54 8.04
N SER A 33 0.74 7.57 8.13
CA SER A 33 -0.37 7.62 9.10
C SER A 33 -0.95 6.22 9.35
N LYS A 34 -1.70 6.08 10.44
CA LYS A 34 -2.43 4.82 10.74
C LYS A 34 -3.46 4.47 9.67
N GLN A 35 -4.10 5.47 9.07
CA GLN A 35 -5.08 5.28 8.00
C GLN A 35 -4.40 4.69 6.75
N TRP A 36 -3.28 5.26 6.34
CA TRP A 36 -2.54 4.80 5.16
C TRP A 36 -2.00 3.39 5.39
N ALA A 37 -1.45 3.13 6.57
CA ALA A 37 -1.00 1.79 6.95
C ALA A 37 -2.12 0.75 6.86
N SER A 38 -3.31 1.08 7.39
CA SER A 38 -4.49 0.20 7.34
C SER A 38 -4.96 -0.06 5.91
N LEU A 39 -4.98 0.98 5.08
CA LEU A 39 -5.41 0.91 3.69
C LEU A 39 -4.44 0.06 2.86
N ILE A 40 -3.13 0.26 2.99
CA ILE A 40 -2.10 -0.52 2.28
C ILE A 40 -2.07 -1.99 2.74
N GLN A 41 -2.39 -2.26 4.01
CA GLN A 41 -2.43 -3.61 4.56
C GLN A 41 -3.76 -4.35 4.29
N SER A 42 -4.75 -3.69 3.68
CA SER A 42 -6.03 -4.30 3.36
C SER A 42 -5.90 -5.35 2.25
N GLN A 43 -6.78 -6.35 2.25
CA GLN A 43 -6.79 -7.37 1.18
C GLN A 43 -7.15 -6.73 -0.17
N GLU A 44 -8.13 -5.83 -0.18
CA GLU A 44 -8.58 -5.12 -1.37
C GLU A 44 -7.44 -4.34 -2.05
N PHE A 45 -6.66 -3.61 -1.26
CA PHE A 45 -5.50 -2.88 -1.79
C PHE A 45 -4.45 -3.84 -2.33
N ARG A 46 -4.16 -4.95 -1.64
CA ARG A 46 -3.20 -5.95 -2.12
C ARG A 46 -3.63 -6.55 -3.45
N ASP A 47 -4.90 -6.91 -3.60
CA ASP A 47 -5.42 -7.48 -4.83
C ASP A 47 -5.36 -6.47 -5.98
N LEU A 48 -5.74 -5.21 -5.72
CA LEU A 48 -5.61 -4.11 -6.67
C LEU A 48 -4.14 -3.90 -7.09
N TYR A 49 -3.23 -3.81 -6.12
CA TYR A 49 -1.80 -3.60 -6.36
C TYR A 49 -1.20 -4.74 -7.17
N LEU A 50 -1.47 -5.99 -6.77
CA LEU A 50 -1.02 -7.17 -7.49
C LEU A 50 -1.58 -7.21 -8.91
N SER A 51 -2.87 -6.93 -9.12
CA SER A 51 -3.45 -6.93 -10.47
C SER A 51 -2.77 -5.92 -11.41
N ARG A 52 -2.26 -4.82 -10.87
CA ARG A 52 -1.59 -3.76 -11.63
C ARG A 52 -0.14 -4.09 -11.96
N TRP A 53 0.59 -4.67 -11.01
CA TRP A 53 2.03 -4.90 -11.15
C TRP A 53 2.40 -6.34 -11.54
N MET A 54 1.55 -7.34 -11.25
CA MET A 54 1.75 -8.74 -11.65
C MET A 54 1.45 -9.03 -13.12
N ALA A 55 0.96 -8.04 -13.88
CA ALA A 55 0.84 -8.19 -15.32
C ALA A 55 2.20 -8.22 -16.03
N ASP A 56 3.29 -7.72 -15.41
CA ASP A 56 4.60 -7.60 -16.08
C ASP A 56 5.84 -8.02 -15.26
N ASP A 57 5.80 -8.14 -13.92
CA ASP A 57 7.05 -8.38 -13.18
C ASP A 57 6.92 -9.19 -11.88
N LEU A 58 7.61 -10.33 -11.81
CA LEU A 58 7.61 -11.28 -10.67
C LEU A 58 8.39 -10.71 -9.46
N ASP A 59 9.29 -9.75 -9.68
CA ASP A 59 10.10 -9.12 -8.63
C ASP A 59 9.27 -8.27 -7.66
N VAL A 60 8.13 -7.75 -8.11
CA VAL A 60 7.21 -6.96 -7.25
C VAL A 60 6.53 -7.85 -6.20
N VAL A 61 6.27 -9.12 -6.52
CA VAL A 61 5.64 -10.08 -5.61
C VAL A 61 6.53 -10.38 -4.42
N LEU A 62 7.81 -10.59 -4.67
CA LEU A 62 8.81 -10.86 -3.63
C LEU A 62 8.96 -9.64 -2.71
N LEU A 63 9.02 -8.43 -3.27
CA LEU A 63 9.08 -7.18 -2.50
C LEU A 63 7.82 -6.95 -1.65
N LEU A 64 6.63 -7.31 -2.14
CA LEU A 64 5.39 -7.21 -1.38
C LEU A 64 5.31 -8.24 -0.25
N LEU A 65 5.78 -9.47 -0.48
CA LEU A 65 5.90 -10.46 0.59
C LEU A 65 6.86 -9.97 1.68
N ASP A 66 7.98 -9.34 1.30
CA ASP A 66 8.93 -8.77 2.25
C ASP A 66 8.37 -7.53 2.98
N LEU A 67 7.56 -6.70 2.31
CA LEU A 67 6.83 -5.58 2.90
C LEU A 67 5.72 -6.02 3.87
N LEU A 68 5.10 -7.18 3.64
CA LEU A 68 4.07 -7.78 4.50
C LEU A 68 4.66 -8.68 5.60
N ARG A 69 5.94 -9.07 5.51
CA ARG A 69 6.63 -9.92 6.49
C ARG A 69 6.93 -9.31 7.87
N PRO A 70 6.95 -7.98 8.15
CA PRO A 70 7.45 -7.49 9.44
C PRO A 70 6.48 -7.68 10.64
N LYS A 71 5.48 -8.56 10.55
CA LYS A 71 4.56 -8.92 11.64
C LYS A 71 4.71 -10.34 12.21
N LEU A 72 5.73 -11.11 11.81
CA LEU A 72 6.01 -12.43 12.41
C LEU A 72 7.15 -12.47 13.45
N ASN A 73 7.92 -11.39 13.62
CA ASN A 73 9.04 -11.32 14.59
C ASN A 73 8.81 -10.29 15.71
N LEU A 74 7.56 -10.14 16.16
CA LEU A 74 7.25 -9.54 17.45
C LEU A 74 6.35 -10.51 18.22
N GLN A 75 6.92 -11.68 18.54
CA GLN A 75 6.52 -12.45 19.71
C GLN A 75 7.50 -12.06 20.81
N THR A 76 6.95 -11.46 21.86
CA THR A 76 7.55 -11.25 23.19
C THR A 76 8.15 -12.52 23.76
#